data_AF-A0A094SEB2-F1
#
_entry.id   AF-A0A094SEB2-F1
#
_cell.length_a   1.000
_cell.length_b   1.000
_cell.length_c   1.000
_cell.angle_alpha   90.00
_cell.angle_beta   90.00
_cell.angle_gamma   90.00
#
_symmetry.space_group_name_H-M   'P 1'
#
loop_
_entity.id
_entity.type
_entity.pdbx_description
1 polymer ?
#
loop_
_entity_poly.entity_id
_entity_poly.type
_entity_poly.pdbx_seq_one_letter_code
_entity_poly.pdbx_strand_id
1 'polypeptide(L)'
;MNSLASLDVAGKCVFLRCDLNVPIKNGVITDDGRIRASLPTMKNLLERGASLVIGAHLGRPKGEFNSDLSLAPVAKRLQELLGQTVDFQNRNAASILLLENLRFNPAETSKNDAERGTFAKELASYADVYVGDGFGAVHRKHASVYDLPALLEHAPGFLIDAEVDVL
;
A
#
# COMPACT_ATOMS: atom_id res chain seq x y z
N MET A 1 20.16 5.58 -0.06
CA MET A 1 18.82 4.94 0.02
C MET A 1 19.03 3.49 0.40
N ASN A 2 18.26 2.98 1.36
CA ASN A 2 18.20 1.53 1.57
C ASN A 2 17.56 0.92 0.32
N SER A 3 18.09 -0.20 -0.17
CA SER A 3 17.44 -0.98 -1.23
C SER A 3 16.46 -1.98 -0.61
N LEU A 4 15.48 -2.46 -1.38
CA LEU A 4 14.60 -3.53 -0.92
C LEU A 4 15.39 -4.78 -0.48
N ALA A 5 16.50 -5.08 -1.18
CA ALA A 5 17.36 -6.22 -0.90
C ALA A 5 18.10 -6.11 0.45
N SER A 6 18.50 -4.91 0.84
CA SER A 6 19.22 -4.66 2.10
C SER A 6 18.30 -4.51 3.32
N LEU A 7 16.99 -4.28 3.11
CA LEU A 7 16.03 -4.07 4.19
C LEU A 7 15.80 -5.37 4.97
N ASP A 8 16.03 -5.41 6.28
CA ASP A 8 15.74 -6.60 7.09
C ASP A 8 14.24 -6.72 7.38
N VAL A 9 13.60 -7.76 6.86
CA VAL A 9 12.13 -7.95 6.89
C VAL A 9 11.69 -9.28 7.50
N ALA A 10 12.60 -10.18 7.83
CA ALA A 10 12.26 -11.52 8.30
C ALA A 10 11.53 -11.45 9.65
N GLY A 11 10.33 -12.01 9.73
CA GLY A 11 9.49 -11.96 10.93
C GLY A 11 8.89 -10.59 11.25
N LYS A 12 9.08 -9.58 10.39
CA LYS A 12 8.52 -8.23 10.55
C LYS A 12 7.23 -8.05 9.79
N CYS A 13 6.44 -7.07 10.19
CA CYS A 13 5.32 -6.56 9.42
C CYS A 13 5.78 -5.37 8.57
N VAL A 14 5.52 -5.45 7.26
CA VAL A 14 5.89 -4.42 6.28
C VAL A 14 4.64 -3.65 5.88
N PHE A 15 4.65 -2.33 6.04
CA PHE A 15 3.68 -1.46 5.41
C PHE A 15 4.06 -1.27 3.94
N LEU A 16 3.29 -1.86 3.02
CA LEU A 16 3.53 -1.80 1.58
C LEU A 16 2.56 -0.82 0.91
N ARG A 17 3.08 0.31 0.42
CA ARG A 17 2.29 1.34 -0.26
C ARG A 17 2.27 1.13 -1.78
N CYS A 18 1.23 0.47 -2.30
CA CYS A 18 1.09 0.13 -3.73
C CYS A 18 0.24 1.13 -4.53
N ASP A 19 0.49 1.27 -5.85
CA ASP A 19 -0.52 1.85 -6.75
C ASP A 19 -1.55 0.79 -7.15
N LEU A 20 -2.70 0.74 -6.48
CA LEU A 20 -3.82 -0.16 -6.81
C LEU A 20 -5.03 0.59 -7.40
N ASN A 21 -4.80 1.77 -7.98
CA ASN A 21 -5.87 2.57 -8.58
C ASN A 21 -6.27 2.00 -9.97
N VAL A 22 -7.03 0.91 -9.95
CA VAL A 22 -7.49 0.14 -11.12
C VAL A 22 -8.90 0.54 -11.57
N PRO A 23 -9.24 0.41 -12.87
CA PRO A 23 -10.60 0.67 -13.33
C PRO A 23 -11.57 -0.43 -12.89
N ILE A 24 -12.61 -0.05 -12.15
CA ILE A 24 -13.69 -0.93 -11.69
C ILE A 24 -15.00 -0.54 -12.40
N LYS A 25 -15.71 -1.54 -12.94
CA LYS A 25 -17.05 -1.38 -13.52
C LYS A 25 -17.97 -2.43 -12.92
N ASN A 26 -19.08 -1.99 -12.32
CA ASN A 26 -20.06 -2.87 -11.66
C ASN A 26 -19.42 -3.83 -10.64
N GLY A 27 -18.47 -3.34 -9.84
CA GLY A 27 -17.73 -4.14 -8.85
C GLY A 27 -16.68 -5.09 -9.42
N VAL A 28 -16.46 -5.09 -10.75
CA VAL A 28 -15.48 -5.95 -11.41
C VAL A 28 -14.29 -5.12 -11.90
N ILE A 29 -13.08 -5.58 -11.59
CA ILE A 29 -11.84 -4.99 -12.12
C ILE A 29 -11.75 -5.31 -13.61
N THR A 30 -11.64 -4.27 -14.43
CA THR A 30 -11.57 -4.40 -15.90
C THR A 30 -10.15 -4.50 -16.44
N ASP A 31 -9.17 -4.02 -15.67
CA ASP A 31 -7.74 -4.13 -15.93
C ASP A 31 -7.01 -4.25 -14.58
N ASP A 32 -6.29 -5.35 -14.37
CA ASP A 32 -5.55 -5.65 -13.15
C ASP A 32 -4.03 -5.39 -13.26
N GLY A 33 -3.58 -4.73 -14.33
CA GLY A 33 -2.16 -4.51 -14.62
C GLY A 33 -1.41 -3.85 -13.47
N ARG A 34 -2.02 -2.86 -12.80
CA ARG A 34 -1.42 -2.21 -11.62
C ARG A 34 -1.28 -3.14 -10.41
N ILE A 35 -2.24 -4.05 -10.20
CA ILE A 35 -2.16 -5.05 -9.13
C ILE A 35 -1.00 -6.01 -9.43
N ARG A 36 -0.91 -6.48 -10.68
CA ARG A 36 0.16 -7.38 -11.13
C ARG A 36 1.53 -6.75 -11.02
N ALA A 37 1.64 -5.46 -11.30
CA ALA A 37 2.88 -4.71 -11.23
C ALA A 37 3.53 -4.73 -9.84
N SER A 38 2.72 -4.76 -8.76
CA SER A 38 3.23 -4.86 -7.38
C SER A 38 3.48 -6.29 -6.89
N LEU A 39 3.04 -7.33 -7.62
CA LEU A 39 3.22 -8.72 -7.20
C LEU A 39 4.69 -9.11 -6.98
N PRO A 40 5.67 -8.68 -7.81
CA PRO A 40 7.08 -8.99 -7.56
C PRO A 40 7.55 -8.51 -6.18
N THR A 41 7.21 -7.28 -5.78
CA THR A 41 7.56 -6.72 -4.48
C THR A 41 6.87 -7.49 -3.34
N MET A 42 5.57 -7.78 -3.48
CA MET A 42 4.82 -8.57 -2.49
C MET A 42 5.41 -9.97 -2.29
N LYS A 43 5.69 -10.69 -3.39
CA LYS A 43 6.24 -12.05 -3.35
C LYS A 43 7.62 -12.07 -2.70
N ASN A 44 8.50 -11.13 -3.06
CA ASN A 44 9.83 -11.03 -2.47
C ASN A 44 9.77 -10.86 -0.95
N LEU A 45 8.92 -9.96 -0.45
CA LEU A 45 8.77 -9.71 0.98
C LEU A 45 8.22 -10.94 1.71
N LEU A 46 7.19 -11.58 1.15
CA LEU A 46 6.59 -12.80 1.72
C LEU A 46 7.56 -13.99 1.73
N GLU A 47 8.30 -14.21 0.64
CA GLU A 47 9.33 -15.27 0.54
C GLU A 47 10.45 -15.09 1.56
N ARG A 48 10.73 -13.84 1.94
CA ARG A 48 11.72 -13.49 2.98
C ARG A 48 11.15 -13.55 4.40
N GLY A 49 9.92 -14.04 4.56
CA GLY A 49 9.30 -14.29 5.86
C GLY A 49 8.64 -13.05 6.49
N ALA A 50 8.35 -12.02 5.71
CA ALA A 50 7.59 -10.87 6.18
C ALA A 50 6.08 -11.12 6.16
N SER A 51 5.34 -10.37 6.97
CA SER A 51 3.90 -10.16 6.81
C SER A 51 3.64 -8.78 6.20
N LEU A 52 2.50 -8.60 5.55
CA LEU A 52 2.18 -7.37 4.81
C LEU A 52 0.95 -6.66 5.38
N VAL A 53 1.05 -5.34 5.48
CA VAL A 53 -0.08 -4.41 5.56
C VAL A 53 -0.02 -3.53 4.33
N ILE A 54 -0.96 -3.71 3.40
CA ILE A 54 -0.98 -3.04 2.12
C ILE A 54 -1.86 -1.79 2.23
N GLY A 55 -1.29 -0.65 1.87
CA GLY A 55 -1.97 0.63 1.79
C GLY A 55 -2.11 1.10 0.33
N ALA A 56 -3.33 1.43 -0.08
CA ALA A 56 -3.59 1.95 -1.43
C ALA A 56 -4.71 3.00 -1.45
N HIS A 57 -4.87 3.64 -2.60
CA HIS A 57 -6.03 4.47 -2.86
C HIS A 57 -6.70 4.08 -4.16
N LEU A 58 -7.99 4.40 -4.27
CA LEU A 58 -8.77 4.25 -5.49
C LEU A 58 -9.55 5.54 -5.74
N GLY A 59 -9.42 6.11 -6.94
CA GLY A 59 -10.10 7.34 -7.33
C GLY A 59 -9.83 8.53 -6.40
N ARG A 60 -10.84 9.40 -6.27
CA ARG A 60 -10.78 10.65 -5.50
C ARG A 60 -12.05 10.84 -4.66
N PRO A 61 -12.19 10.10 -3.55
CA PRO A 61 -13.38 10.13 -2.71
C PRO A 61 -13.52 11.38 -1.82
N LYS A 62 -12.56 12.32 -1.85
CA LYS A 62 -12.57 13.58 -1.09
C LYS A 62 -12.75 13.41 0.44
N GLY A 63 -12.25 12.32 1.02
CA GLY A 63 -12.32 12.08 2.46
C GLY A 63 -13.66 11.51 2.94
N GLU A 64 -14.50 11.01 2.03
CA GLU A 64 -15.78 10.39 2.36
C GLU A 64 -15.83 8.95 1.86
N PHE A 65 -16.56 8.07 2.56
CA PHE A 65 -16.76 6.71 2.09
C PHE A 65 -17.58 6.69 0.80
N ASN A 66 -17.12 5.92 -0.19
CA ASN A 66 -17.87 5.63 -1.41
C ASN A 66 -17.68 4.15 -1.78
N SER A 67 -18.77 3.38 -1.80
CA SER A 67 -18.74 1.94 -2.08
C SER A 67 -18.12 1.60 -3.44
N ASP A 68 -18.29 2.47 -4.45
CA ASP A 68 -17.72 2.27 -5.79
C ASP A 68 -16.20 2.47 -5.83
N LEU A 69 -15.64 3.09 -4.78
CA LEU A 69 -14.22 3.33 -4.60
C LEU A 69 -13.62 2.49 -3.46
N SER A 70 -14.33 1.46 -3.00
CA SER A 70 -13.78 0.48 -2.06
C SER A 70 -12.73 -0.42 -2.72
N LEU A 71 -11.73 -0.82 -1.94
CA LEU A 71 -10.70 -1.77 -2.34
C LEU A 71 -11.12 -3.24 -2.16
N ALA A 72 -12.36 -3.53 -1.75
CA ALA A 72 -12.82 -4.91 -1.57
C ALA A 72 -12.63 -5.80 -2.83
N PRO A 73 -12.93 -5.33 -4.07
CA PRO A 73 -12.64 -6.12 -5.28
C PRO A 73 -11.14 -6.38 -5.48
N VAL A 74 -10.30 -5.44 -5.05
CA VAL A 74 -8.83 -5.56 -5.12
C VAL A 74 -8.32 -6.60 -4.14
N ALA A 75 -8.85 -6.66 -2.91
CA ALA A 75 -8.52 -7.71 -1.94
C ALA A 75 -8.79 -9.11 -2.52
N LYS A 76 -9.97 -9.30 -3.12
CA LYS A 76 -10.33 -10.57 -3.78
C LYS A 76 -9.35 -10.91 -4.91
N ARG A 77 -9.00 -9.93 -5.74
CA ARG A 77 -8.08 -10.15 -6.85
C ARG A 77 -6.64 -10.46 -6.38
N LEU A 78 -6.18 -9.81 -5.32
CA LEU A 78 -4.89 -10.13 -4.69
C LEU A 78 -4.86 -11.56 -4.19
N GLN A 79 -5.92 -12.01 -3.51
CA GLN A 79 -6.05 -13.39 -3.06
C GLN A 79 -5.95 -14.40 -4.22
N GLU A 80 -6.64 -14.13 -5.34
CA GLU A 80 -6.57 -14.98 -6.54
C GLU A 80 -5.15 -15.02 -7.14
N LEU A 81 -4.45 -13.90 -7.19
CA LEU A 81 -3.13 -13.78 -7.81
C LEU A 81 -1.99 -14.32 -6.94
N LEU A 82 -2.13 -14.22 -5.62
CA LEU A 82 -1.14 -14.67 -4.64
C LEU A 82 -1.37 -16.12 -4.21
N GLY A 83 -2.59 -16.65 -4.37
CA GLY A 83 -2.94 -17.99 -3.89
C GLY A 83 -2.93 -18.10 -2.36
N GLN A 84 -3.09 -16.98 -1.66
CA GLN A 84 -3.06 -16.88 -0.20
C GLN A 84 -4.20 -16.00 0.28
N THR A 85 -4.71 -16.24 1.49
CA THR A 85 -5.74 -15.41 2.11
C THR A 85 -5.25 -13.98 2.25
N VAL A 86 -6.11 -13.02 1.87
CA VAL A 86 -5.88 -11.60 2.09
C VAL A 86 -7.00 -11.09 2.99
N ASP A 87 -6.64 -10.72 4.22
CA ASP A 87 -7.56 -10.03 5.12
C ASP A 87 -7.87 -8.63 4.56
N PHE A 88 -9.08 -8.14 4.77
CA PHE A 88 -9.52 -6.82 4.31
C PHE A 88 -10.08 -6.00 5.47
N GLN A 89 -9.60 -4.76 5.61
CA GLN A 89 -9.88 -3.80 6.69
C GLN A 89 -9.41 -4.21 8.09
N ASN A 90 -9.65 -5.45 8.51
CA ASN A 90 -9.31 -5.94 9.83
C ASN A 90 -8.34 -7.12 9.74
N ARG A 91 -7.28 -7.10 10.55
CA ARG A 91 -6.33 -8.21 10.65
C ARG A 91 -6.98 -9.36 11.41
N ASN A 92 -7.09 -10.52 10.77
CA ASN A 92 -7.49 -11.77 11.40
C ASN A 92 -6.25 -12.65 11.55
N ALA A 93 -6.15 -13.74 10.78
CA ALA A 93 -5.05 -14.70 10.82
C ALA A 93 -4.16 -14.66 9.57
N ALA A 94 -4.47 -13.83 8.56
CA ALA A 94 -3.70 -13.82 7.32
C ALA A 94 -2.34 -13.12 7.50
N SER A 95 -1.34 -13.57 6.73
CA SER A 95 -0.06 -12.86 6.61
C SER A 95 -0.21 -11.52 5.89
N ILE A 96 -1.27 -11.35 5.09
CA ILE A 96 -1.52 -10.16 4.26
C ILE A 96 -2.82 -9.49 4.70
N LEU A 97 -2.74 -8.20 5.02
CA LEU A 97 -3.88 -7.32 5.23
C LEU A 97 -3.89 -6.25 4.13
N LEU A 98 -5.02 -6.05 3.45
CA LEU A 98 -5.30 -4.85 2.66
C LEU A 98 -6.16 -3.89 3.47
N LEU A 99 -5.68 -2.68 3.71
CA LEU A 99 -6.48 -1.60 4.29
C LEU A 99 -7.50 -1.09 3.28
N GLU A 100 -8.60 -0.52 3.77
CA GLU A 100 -9.54 0.19 2.91
C GLU A 100 -8.84 1.41 2.25
N ASN A 101 -9.45 1.94 1.20
CA ASN A 101 -9.01 3.12 0.47
C ASN A 101 -8.58 4.24 1.41
N LEU A 102 -7.27 4.51 1.47
CA LEU A 102 -6.69 5.47 2.42
C LEU A 102 -7.24 6.89 2.23
N ARG A 103 -7.75 7.23 1.02
CA ARG A 103 -8.37 8.53 0.75
C ARG A 103 -9.79 8.68 1.31
N PHE A 104 -10.38 7.64 1.90
CA PHE A 104 -11.58 7.79 2.73
C PHE A 104 -11.27 8.50 4.04
N ASN A 105 -10.01 8.46 4.52
CA ASN A 105 -9.60 9.32 5.61
C ASN A 105 -9.19 10.70 5.02
N PRO A 106 -9.86 11.81 5.39
CA PRO A 106 -9.50 13.14 4.87
C PRO A 106 -8.05 13.53 5.21
N ALA A 107 -7.49 13.00 6.30
CA ALA A 107 -6.13 13.24 6.72
C ALA A 107 -5.08 12.69 5.73
N GLU A 108 -5.41 11.71 4.88
CA GLU A 108 -4.48 11.20 3.85
C GLU A 108 -4.00 12.31 2.91
N THR A 109 -4.90 13.23 2.53
CA THR A 109 -4.61 14.31 1.56
C THR A 109 -4.63 15.71 2.17
N SER A 110 -4.65 15.80 3.51
CA SER A 110 -4.79 17.08 4.20
C SER A 110 -3.62 18.03 3.90
N LYS A 111 -3.94 19.31 3.74
CA LYS A 111 -2.94 20.38 3.63
C LYS A 111 -2.31 20.72 4.99
N ASN A 112 -2.92 20.26 6.09
CA ASN A 112 -2.41 20.44 7.43
C ASN A 112 -1.41 19.32 7.79
N ASP A 113 -0.17 19.70 8.03
CA ASP A 113 0.91 18.76 8.37
C ASP A 113 0.63 17.98 9.67
N ALA A 114 -0.05 18.57 10.65
CA ALA A 114 -0.39 17.90 11.91
C ALA A 114 -1.46 16.81 11.73
N GLU A 115 -2.45 17.04 10.87
CA GLU A 115 -3.48 16.04 10.56
C GLU A 115 -2.89 14.85 9.81
N ARG A 116 -2.09 15.13 8.76
CA ARG A 116 -1.39 14.06 8.03
C ARG A 116 -0.44 13.28 8.94
N GLY A 117 0.32 13.99 9.78
CA GLY A 117 1.24 13.36 10.72
C GLY A 117 0.54 12.48 11.76
N THR A 118 -0.66 12.84 12.19
CA THR A 118 -1.47 12.01 13.09
C THR A 118 -1.90 10.72 12.40
N PHE A 119 -2.40 10.81 11.16
CA PHE A 119 -2.78 9.62 10.39
C PHE A 119 -1.57 8.76 10.02
N ALA A 120 -0.42 9.36 9.71
CA ALA A 120 0.81 8.62 9.47
C ALA A 120 1.27 7.82 10.70
N LYS A 121 1.12 8.38 11.91
CA LYS A 121 1.40 7.64 13.16
C LYS A 121 0.44 6.47 13.39
N GLU A 122 -0.82 6.65 13.04
CA GLU A 122 -1.80 5.55 13.05
C GLU A 122 -1.37 4.45 12.07
N LEU A 123 -1.01 4.80 10.83
CA LEU A 123 -0.52 3.84 9.84
C LEU A 123 0.78 3.15 10.29
N ALA A 124 1.69 3.88 10.93
CA ALA A 124 2.93 3.33 11.47
C ALA A 124 2.70 2.29 12.57
N SER A 125 1.58 2.36 13.31
CA SER A 125 1.25 1.37 14.34
C SER A 125 0.97 -0.04 13.79
N TYR A 126 0.74 -0.17 12.48
CA TYR A 126 0.45 -1.45 11.85
C TYR A 126 1.70 -2.22 11.38
N ALA A 127 2.89 -1.62 11.40
CA ALA A 127 4.07 -2.19 10.77
C ALA A 127 5.40 -1.73 11.40
N ASP A 128 6.44 -2.53 11.18
CA ASP A 128 7.80 -2.25 11.67
C ASP A 128 8.64 -1.48 10.63
N VAL A 129 8.37 -1.71 9.34
CA VAL A 129 9.10 -1.13 8.21
C VAL A 129 8.15 -0.68 7.10
N TYR A 130 8.61 0.24 6.25
CA TYR A 130 7.85 0.78 5.13
C TYR A 130 8.49 0.41 3.79
N VAL A 131 7.67 -0.01 2.83
CA VAL A 131 8.07 -0.16 1.42
C VAL A 131 7.13 0.64 0.53
N GLY A 132 7.69 1.56 -0.25
CA GLY A 132 6.94 2.31 -1.26
C GLY A 132 6.99 1.60 -2.60
N ASP A 133 5.86 1.22 -3.18
CA ASP A 133 5.80 0.45 -4.45
C ASP A 133 4.71 1.01 -5.38
N GLY A 134 4.61 2.34 -5.43
CA GLY A 134 3.59 3.04 -6.20
C GLY A 134 4.11 4.34 -6.80
N PHE A 135 4.87 4.26 -7.89
CA PHE A 135 5.47 5.42 -8.56
C PHE A 135 4.44 6.53 -8.88
N GLY A 136 3.24 6.16 -9.33
CA GLY A 136 2.16 7.12 -9.59
C GLY A 136 1.73 7.97 -8.39
N ALA A 137 2.11 7.60 -7.16
CA ALA A 137 1.81 8.33 -5.94
C ALA A 137 3.00 9.09 -5.33
N VAL A 138 4.27 8.74 -5.66
CA VAL A 138 5.46 9.20 -4.91
C VAL A 138 5.67 10.72 -4.94
N HIS A 139 5.13 11.41 -5.95
CA HIS A 139 5.21 12.85 -6.09
C HIS A 139 4.19 13.63 -5.22
N ARG A 140 3.43 12.95 -4.36
CA ARG A 140 2.36 13.55 -3.55
C ARG A 140 2.76 13.63 -2.08
N LYS A 141 2.60 14.81 -1.48
CA LYS A 141 2.74 15.04 -0.03
C LYS A 141 1.49 14.54 0.72
N HIS A 142 1.31 13.23 0.76
CA HIS A 142 0.21 12.55 1.46
C HIS A 142 0.73 11.81 2.69
N ALA A 143 -0.15 11.53 3.66
CA ALA A 143 0.24 10.88 4.91
C ALA A 143 0.95 9.53 4.66
N SER A 144 0.36 8.67 3.83
CA SER A 144 0.89 7.34 3.53
C SER A 144 2.10 7.29 2.58
N VAL A 145 2.47 8.43 1.98
CA VAL A 145 3.53 8.54 0.95
C VAL A 145 4.72 9.34 1.44
N TYR A 146 4.47 10.42 2.19
CA TYR A 146 5.48 11.38 2.61
C TYR A 146 5.75 11.32 4.11
N ASP A 147 4.70 11.35 4.92
CA ASP A 147 4.86 11.45 6.38
C ASP A 147 5.16 10.08 7.01
N LEU A 148 4.53 9.00 6.55
CA LEU A 148 4.76 7.63 7.05
C LEU A 148 6.20 7.11 6.88
N PRO A 149 6.86 7.18 5.70
CA PRO A 149 8.24 6.71 5.58
C PRO A 149 9.23 7.51 6.43
N ALA A 150 8.89 8.71 6.89
CA ALA A 150 9.72 9.46 7.83
C ALA A 150 9.67 8.89 9.26
N LEU A 151 8.70 8.02 9.57
CA LEU A 151 8.51 7.41 10.88
C LEU A 151 9.09 5.99 11.01
N LEU A 152 9.32 5.31 9.88
CA LEU A 152 9.76 3.92 9.83
C LEU A 152 11.04 3.78 9.01
N GLU A 153 11.80 2.71 9.27
CA GLU A 153 12.83 2.29 8.33
C GLU A 153 12.18 1.99 6.98
N HIS A 154 12.68 2.59 5.90
CA HIS A 154 12.01 2.54 4.60
C HIS A 154 12.94 2.15 3.45
N ALA A 155 12.34 1.53 2.43
CA ALA A 155 12.97 1.29 1.14
C ALA A 155 11.95 1.48 -0.01
N PRO A 156 12.43 1.81 -1.22
CA PRO A 156 11.64 1.62 -2.43
C PRO A 156 11.39 0.12 -2.69
N GLY A 157 10.25 -0.19 -3.29
CA GLY A 157 9.95 -1.46 -3.93
C GLY A 157 10.37 -1.45 -5.39
N PHE A 158 10.23 -2.59 -6.07
CA PHE A 158 10.75 -2.77 -7.41
C PHE A 158 10.17 -1.80 -8.45
N LEU A 159 8.92 -1.34 -8.28
CA LEU A 159 8.34 -0.37 -9.21
C LEU A 159 8.96 1.02 -9.09
N ILE A 160 9.34 1.45 -7.88
CA ILE A 160 10.03 2.72 -7.72
C ILE A 160 11.48 2.59 -8.19
N ASP A 161 12.15 1.50 -7.81
CA ASP A 161 13.55 1.25 -8.21
C ASP A 161 13.72 1.25 -9.73
N ALA A 162 12.86 0.52 -10.46
CA ALA A 162 12.93 0.42 -11.91
C ALA A 162 12.72 1.77 -12.63
N GLU A 163 11.91 2.67 -12.06
CA GLU A 163 11.64 3.99 -12.64
C GLU A 163 12.77 4.98 -12.34
N VAL A 164 13.41 4.88 -11.17
CA VAL A 164 14.58 5.72 -10.81
C VAL A 164 15.79 5.37 -11.68
N ASP A 165 15.97 4.11 -12.06
CA ASP A 165 17.07 3.67 -12.93
C ASP A 165 16.96 4.18 -14.38
N VAL A 166 15.76 4.60 -14.81
CA VAL A 166 15.47 5.08 -16.17
C VAL A 166 15.53 6.61 -16.28
N LEU A 167 15.58 7.34 -15.15
CA LEU A 167 15.65 8.80 -15.08
C LEU A 167 17.10 9.31 -15.00
#